data_AF-A0ABD3UE79-F1
#
_entry.id   AF-A0ABD3UE79-F1
#
_cell.length_a   1.000
_cell.length_b   1.000
_cell.length_c   1.000
_cell.angle_alpha   90.00
_cell.angle_beta   90.00
_cell.angle_gamma   90.00
#
_symmetry.space_group_name_H-M   'P 1'
#
loop_
_entity.id
_entity.type
_entity.pdbx_description
1 polymer ?
#
loop_
_entity_poly.entity_id
_entity_poly.type
_entity_poly.pdbx_seq_one_letter_code
_entity_poly.pdbx_strand_id
1 'polypeptide(L)'
;MAEKCVERLHCGTFVPIWLQGNHPSTPGQVITTTACANTGQGQDCCGYKINNIQVKNCGSYYVYKLPPVPGCSMAYCAGNGTTCHFGQMPGKNGSGCITAYPNMTENPTLLGPFLARRCPNTGLYTNFFFTCHVNYPNLMFGAGVAFDIRWYIDGKPIKLTTTIHGDQRDAYIDADHLNGYLGHKTDPERLEVDEKGNSPKPVKIVSTVPVVCNSDCNTHINDCHLDFNLNTTDVLSGECNITLRPEQWNEITKTAETTIQVVAEKDFVDDGDRDVVMGFQPLFNTGAHPVFLDYLPTELPIVAKDSKTPACECWGDPHCITFDRNAKGLTSLDEQFDVYTLGRFTMTRTTGTPYKAPFQVEIQTHSCWKVACICGVVAREGNDAIQISNCEHKFGTNKLEAQILSPQHFSNLTTVHWTATTFVIYFPSGRFVEIFGTGDRVEVQNVKVHPLPDDSKSMEGLCGSFNDRPDELVDSNGTVHKFNKTPDKFIESW
;
A
#
# COMPACT_ATOMS: atom_id res chain seq x y z
N MET A 1 -43.35 -53.41 6.51
CA MET A 1 -42.21 -53.87 7.33
C MET A 1 -41.79 -55.24 6.81
N ALA A 2 -40.59 -55.74 7.10
CA ALA A 2 -40.28 -57.14 6.78
C ALA A 2 -41.12 -58.09 7.66
N GLU A 3 -41.73 -59.13 7.09
CA GLU A 3 -42.49 -60.19 7.82
C GLU A 3 -41.63 -61.36 8.28
N LYS A 4 -40.33 -61.32 7.94
CA LYS A 4 -39.35 -62.37 8.22
C LYS A 4 -38.14 -61.77 8.91
N CYS A 5 -37.37 -62.63 9.58
CA CYS A 5 -36.09 -62.28 10.18
C CYS A 5 -35.23 -61.47 9.21
N VAL A 6 -34.71 -60.34 9.70
CA VAL A 6 -33.73 -59.51 9.02
C VAL A 6 -32.40 -59.67 9.76
N GLU A 7 -31.33 -59.99 9.03
CA GLU A 7 -29.99 -60.12 9.60
C GLU A 7 -29.49 -58.79 10.17
N ARG A 8 -28.59 -58.85 11.15
CA ARG A 8 -27.97 -57.65 11.73
C ARG A 8 -27.29 -56.81 10.65
N LEU A 9 -27.05 -55.53 10.96
CA LEU A 9 -26.41 -54.55 10.06
C LEU A 9 -27.19 -54.24 8.77
N HIS A 10 -28.49 -54.53 8.73
CA HIS A 10 -29.37 -54.18 7.62
C HIS A 10 -30.35 -53.05 8.00
N CYS A 11 -31.04 -52.51 7.00
CA CYS A 11 -32.04 -51.44 7.16
C CYS A 11 -31.49 -50.16 7.82
N GLY A 12 -30.19 -49.90 7.66
CA GLY A 12 -29.51 -48.70 8.16
C GLY A 12 -29.25 -48.70 9.67
N THR A 13 -29.26 -49.86 10.34
CA THR A 13 -29.09 -49.96 11.79
C THR A 13 -28.33 -51.25 12.20
N PHE A 14 -27.81 -51.29 13.43
CA PHE A 14 -27.14 -52.49 13.96
C PHE A 14 -28.13 -53.58 14.37
N VAL A 15 -29.31 -53.20 14.86
CA VAL A 15 -30.36 -54.09 15.39
C VAL A 15 -31.67 -53.81 14.64
N PRO A 16 -31.91 -54.48 13.51
CA PRO A 16 -33.14 -54.28 12.74
C PRO A 16 -34.34 -54.89 13.45
N ILE A 17 -35.47 -54.19 13.37
CA ILE A 17 -36.76 -54.62 13.91
C ILE A 17 -37.68 -55.05 12.75
N TRP A 18 -38.20 -56.27 12.81
CA TRP A 18 -39.07 -56.88 11.81
C TRP A 18 -40.41 -57.32 12.40
N LEU A 19 -41.47 -57.42 11.59
CA LEU A 19 -42.82 -57.74 12.02
C LEU A 19 -42.94 -59.25 12.30
N GLN A 20 -43.35 -59.62 13.51
CA GLN A 20 -43.58 -61.02 13.86
C GLN A 20 -44.98 -61.43 13.39
N GLY A 21 -45.05 -61.95 12.16
CA GLY A 21 -46.29 -62.38 11.51
C GLY A 21 -46.60 -61.59 10.24
N ASN A 22 -47.77 -61.88 9.65
CA ASN A 22 -48.17 -61.32 8.36
C ASN A 22 -48.92 -59.99 8.52
N HIS A 23 -48.81 -59.12 7.52
CA HIS A 23 -49.63 -57.92 7.38
C HIS A 23 -51.12 -58.30 7.17
N PRO A 24 -52.08 -57.44 7.56
CA PRO A 24 -53.50 -57.71 7.36
C PRO A 24 -53.83 -57.83 5.87
N SER A 25 -54.49 -58.91 5.46
CA SER A 25 -54.74 -59.19 4.03
C SER A 25 -55.91 -58.40 3.45
N THR A 26 -56.87 -57.96 4.28
CA THR A 26 -58.08 -57.29 3.81
C THR A 26 -57.96 -55.77 3.91
N PRO A 27 -58.20 -54.99 2.84
CA PRO A 27 -58.24 -53.53 2.91
C PRO A 27 -59.21 -53.03 3.98
N GLY A 28 -58.80 -52.05 4.77
CA GLY A 28 -59.54 -51.51 5.92
C GLY A 28 -59.28 -52.24 7.24
N GLN A 29 -58.74 -53.47 7.21
CA GLN A 29 -58.46 -54.25 8.41
C GLN A 29 -57.31 -53.63 9.22
N VAL A 30 -57.48 -53.59 10.54
CA VAL A 30 -56.45 -53.23 11.52
C VAL A 30 -56.16 -54.45 12.38
N ILE A 31 -54.88 -54.83 12.49
CA ILE A 31 -54.42 -55.86 13.42
C ILE A 31 -53.50 -55.24 14.46
N THR A 32 -53.50 -55.82 15.67
CA THR A 32 -52.48 -55.54 16.68
C THR A 32 -51.55 -56.76 16.74
N THR A 33 -50.25 -56.53 16.61
CA THR A 33 -49.23 -57.58 16.53
C THR A 33 -47.94 -57.16 17.26
N THR A 34 -46.95 -58.04 17.22
CA THR A 34 -45.63 -57.89 17.84
C THR A 34 -44.56 -57.72 16.75
N ALA A 35 -43.50 -56.99 17.04
CA ALA A 35 -42.28 -56.98 16.24
C ALA A 35 -41.10 -57.50 17.05
N CYS A 36 -40.08 -57.94 16.34
CA CYS A 36 -38.89 -58.58 16.88
C CYS A 36 -37.65 -57.77 16.49
N ALA A 37 -36.81 -57.42 17.47
CA ALA A 37 -35.50 -56.83 17.25
C ALA A 37 -34.42 -57.93 17.21
N ASN A 38 -33.64 -57.96 16.14
CA ASN A 38 -32.55 -58.92 16.01
C ASN A 38 -31.27 -58.41 16.69
N THR A 39 -31.11 -58.71 17.98
CA THR A 39 -29.92 -58.33 18.76
C THR A 39 -28.72 -59.27 18.49
N GLY A 40 -28.90 -60.32 17.70
CA GLY A 40 -27.94 -61.42 17.55
C GLY A 40 -27.98 -62.45 18.68
N GLN A 41 -28.95 -62.33 19.60
CA GLN A 41 -29.20 -63.28 20.67
C GLN A 41 -30.56 -63.97 20.45
N GLY A 42 -30.63 -65.28 20.72
CA GLY A 42 -31.82 -66.12 20.51
C GLY A 42 -31.84 -66.85 19.17
N GLN A 43 -32.47 -68.03 19.13
CA GLN A 43 -32.50 -68.90 17.94
C GLN A 43 -33.38 -68.36 16.79
N ASP A 44 -34.36 -67.50 17.10
CA ASP A 44 -35.39 -67.07 16.14
C ASP A 44 -35.21 -65.61 15.64
N CYS A 45 -33.99 -65.06 15.67
CA CYS A 45 -33.71 -63.66 15.33
C CYS A 45 -34.54 -62.61 16.10
N CYS A 46 -35.05 -62.96 17.28
CA CYS A 46 -35.94 -62.14 18.09
C CYS A 46 -35.42 -62.05 19.52
N GLY A 47 -34.34 -61.29 19.70
CA GLY A 47 -33.74 -61.09 21.02
C GLY A 47 -34.52 -60.12 21.90
N TYR A 48 -35.37 -59.28 21.30
CA TYR A 48 -36.27 -58.37 22.02
C TYR A 48 -37.62 -58.24 21.32
N LYS A 49 -38.72 -58.35 22.07
CA LYS A 49 -40.09 -58.22 21.56
C LYS A 49 -40.65 -56.84 21.81
N ILE A 50 -41.23 -56.25 20.78
CA ILE A 50 -41.92 -54.96 20.81
C ILE A 50 -43.41 -55.21 20.59
N ASN A 51 -44.18 -55.07 21.66
CA ASN A 51 -45.62 -55.35 21.65
C ASN A 51 -46.43 -54.11 21.24
N ASN A 52 -47.74 -54.31 21.01
CA ASN A 52 -48.73 -53.25 20.74
C ASN A 52 -48.50 -52.48 19.43
N ILE A 53 -47.96 -53.14 18.41
CA ILE A 53 -47.84 -52.55 17.07
C ILE A 53 -49.17 -52.71 16.35
N GLN A 54 -49.74 -51.62 15.85
CA GLN A 54 -50.97 -51.69 15.06
C GLN A 54 -50.64 -51.51 13.59
N VAL A 55 -51.17 -52.39 12.74
CA VAL A 55 -50.98 -52.35 11.29
C VAL A 55 -52.34 -52.26 10.62
N LYS A 56 -52.56 -51.26 9.78
CA LYS A 56 -53.75 -51.08 8.96
C LYS A 56 -53.44 -51.32 7.49
N ASN A 57 -54.22 -52.16 6.82
CA ASN A 57 -54.17 -52.27 5.36
C ASN A 57 -55.04 -51.16 4.74
N CYS A 58 -54.46 -50.31 3.91
CA CYS A 58 -55.18 -49.23 3.21
C CYS A 58 -55.40 -49.51 1.71
N GLY A 59 -55.26 -50.78 1.29
CA GLY A 59 -55.37 -51.22 -0.10
C GLY A 59 -54.00 -51.21 -0.80
N SER A 60 -53.50 -50.03 -1.14
CA SER A 60 -52.22 -49.87 -1.88
C SER A 60 -51.00 -49.68 -0.98
N TYR A 61 -51.20 -49.51 0.33
CA TYR A 61 -50.13 -49.33 1.32
C TYR A 61 -50.58 -49.77 2.71
N TYR A 62 -49.64 -49.85 3.64
CA TYR A 62 -49.89 -50.15 5.04
C TYR A 62 -49.54 -48.96 5.93
N VAL A 63 -50.35 -48.71 6.96
CA VAL A 63 -50.09 -47.71 8.00
C VAL A 63 -49.74 -48.42 9.29
N TYR A 64 -48.68 -47.97 9.97
CA TYR A 64 -48.18 -48.56 11.20
C TYR A 64 -48.27 -47.55 12.34
N LYS A 65 -48.77 -48.01 13.48
CA LYS A 65 -48.61 -47.33 14.77
C LYS A 65 -47.51 -48.05 15.54
N LEU A 66 -46.32 -47.44 15.55
CA LEU A 66 -45.11 -48.03 16.13
C LEU A 66 -44.80 -47.37 17.47
N PRO A 67 -44.50 -48.13 18.54
CA PRO A 67 -43.96 -47.57 19.77
C PRO A 67 -42.50 -47.10 19.56
N PRO A 68 -42.00 -46.19 20.42
CA PRO A 68 -40.59 -45.81 20.43
C PRO A 68 -39.67 -47.03 20.55
N VAL A 69 -38.52 -46.97 19.88
CA VAL A 69 -37.51 -48.03 20.00
C VAL A 69 -36.79 -47.94 21.36
N PRO A 70 -36.51 -49.08 22.01
CA PRO A 70 -35.96 -49.10 23.37
C PRO A 70 -34.44 -48.85 23.46
N GLY A 71 -33.72 -48.81 22.33
CA GLY A 71 -32.27 -48.63 22.30
C GLY A 71 -31.79 -47.81 21.11
N CYS A 72 -30.64 -47.12 21.28
CA CYS A 72 -30.09 -46.18 20.30
C CYS A 72 -29.75 -46.82 18.95
N SER A 73 -29.35 -48.10 18.94
CA SER A 73 -28.91 -48.81 17.74
C SER A 73 -29.99 -49.71 17.14
N MET A 74 -31.28 -49.42 17.40
CA MET A 74 -32.42 -50.19 16.90
C MET A 74 -33.29 -49.34 15.96
N ALA A 75 -33.76 -49.92 14.85
CA ALA A 75 -34.69 -49.24 13.94
C ALA A 75 -35.65 -50.23 13.25
N TYR A 76 -36.88 -49.78 12.96
CA TYR A 76 -37.88 -50.55 12.22
C TYR A 76 -37.49 -50.71 10.76
N CYS A 77 -37.38 -51.96 10.30
CA CYS A 77 -37.05 -52.27 8.92
C CYS A 77 -38.31 -52.19 8.04
N ALA A 78 -38.47 -51.07 7.34
CA ALA A 78 -39.59 -50.82 6.44
C ALA A 78 -39.13 -50.45 5.03
N GLY A 79 -39.87 -50.93 4.02
CA GLY A 79 -39.61 -50.68 2.60
C GLY A 79 -38.92 -51.85 1.90
N ASN A 80 -39.08 -51.92 0.58
CA ASN A 80 -38.31 -52.78 -0.33
C ASN A 80 -37.27 -51.96 -1.10
N GLY A 81 -36.93 -50.76 -0.59
CA GLY A 81 -36.10 -49.79 -1.29
C GLY A 81 -34.63 -50.18 -1.29
N THR A 82 -33.96 -49.89 -2.40
CA THR A 82 -32.53 -50.05 -2.62
C THR A 82 -31.73 -49.44 -1.46
N THR A 83 -30.74 -50.16 -0.93
CA THR A 83 -29.76 -49.59 0.00
C THR A 83 -28.95 -48.53 -0.73
N CYS A 84 -29.04 -47.29 -0.29
CA CYS A 84 -28.30 -46.19 -0.88
C CYS A 84 -26.86 -46.18 -0.40
N HIS A 85 -25.92 -45.82 -1.29
CA HIS A 85 -24.52 -45.70 -0.92
C HIS A 85 -24.32 -44.56 0.09
N PHE A 86 -23.19 -44.56 0.79
CA PHE A 86 -22.82 -43.46 1.67
C PHE A 86 -22.90 -42.13 0.92
N GLY A 87 -23.59 -41.13 1.50
CA GLY A 87 -23.88 -39.85 0.84
C GLY A 87 -25.17 -39.80 0.02
N GLN A 88 -25.98 -40.87 0.02
CA GLN A 88 -27.27 -40.92 -0.65
C GLN A 88 -28.42 -41.30 0.32
N MET A 89 -29.62 -40.80 0.07
CA MET A 89 -30.85 -41.11 0.79
C MET A 89 -31.93 -41.64 -0.18
N PRO A 90 -32.90 -42.45 0.28
CA PRO A 90 -34.00 -42.90 -0.57
C PRO A 90 -34.83 -41.72 -1.09
N GLY A 91 -35.00 -41.65 -2.41
CA GLY A 91 -35.86 -40.68 -3.09
C GLY A 91 -37.35 -41.02 -2.90
N LYS A 92 -38.22 -40.02 -3.05
CA LYS A 92 -39.66 -40.16 -2.85
C LYS A 92 -40.27 -41.21 -3.79
N ASN A 93 -41.24 -41.98 -3.31
CA ASN A 93 -41.98 -42.99 -4.07
C ASN A 93 -41.09 -44.06 -4.74
N GLY A 94 -39.92 -44.34 -4.18
CA GLY A 94 -39.01 -45.35 -4.74
C GLY A 94 -38.27 -44.88 -5.97
N SER A 95 -38.07 -43.56 -6.15
CA SER A 95 -37.29 -42.97 -7.25
C SER A 95 -35.77 -43.26 -7.17
N GLY A 96 -35.37 -44.38 -6.58
CA GLY A 96 -33.97 -44.73 -6.34
C GLY A 96 -33.32 -43.87 -5.25
N CYS A 97 -32.00 -43.86 -5.23
CA CYS A 97 -31.19 -43.13 -4.26
C CYS A 97 -30.87 -41.73 -4.78
N ILE A 98 -31.17 -40.70 -3.99
CA ILE A 98 -30.84 -39.29 -4.25
C ILE A 98 -29.68 -38.86 -3.36
N THR A 99 -28.93 -37.83 -3.75
CA THR A 99 -27.84 -37.29 -2.92
C THR A 99 -28.38 -36.75 -1.59
N ALA A 100 -27.72 -37.07 -0.47
CA ALA A 100 -28.15 -36.68 0.88
C ALA A 100 -27.88 -35.20 1.23
N TYR A 101 -27.13 -34.52 0.39
CA TYR A 101 -26.78 -33.10 0.51
C TYR A 101 -26.97 -32.41 -0.85
N PRO A 102 -27.29 -31.11 -0.87
CA PRO A 102 -27.35 -30.36 -2.11
C PRO A 102 -25.98 -30.37 -2.79
N ASN A 103 -25.96 -30.71 -4.08
CA ASN A 103 -24.75 -30.59 -4.88
C ASN A 103 -24.51 -29.10 -5.15
N MET A 104 -23.45 -28.53 -4.58
CA MET A 104 -23.06 -27.15 -4.83
C MET A 104 -22.58 -27.04 -6.28
N THR A 105 -23.32 -26.31 -7.11
CA THR A 105 -22.92 -26.05 -8.51
C THR A 105 -22.02 -24.82 -8.65
N GLU A 106 -22.02 -23.96 -7.64
CA GLU A 106 -21.31 -22.70 -7.62
C GLU A 106 -20.65 -22.49 -6.26
N ASN A 107 -19.57 -21.71 -6.24
CA ASN A 107 -18.95 -21.27 -4.99
C ASN A 107 -19.84 -20.23 -4.30
N PRO A 108 -19.81 -20.12 -2.96
CA PRO A 108 -20.44 -19.03 -2.25
C PRO A 108 -19.90 -17.68 -2.72
N THR A 109 -20.78 -16.67 -2.78
CA THR A 109 -20.44 -15.33 -3.25
C THR A 109 -20.21 -14.42 -2.06
N LEU A 110 -19.06 -13.74 -2.02
CA LEU A 110 -18.80 -12.68 -1.05
C LEU A 110 -19.38 -11.36 -1.57
N LEU A 111 -20.29 -10.77 -0.80
CA LEU A 111 -20.93 -9.49 -1.09
C LEU A 111 -20.53 -8.45 -0.05
N GLY A 112 -20.55 -7.18 -0.45
CA GLY A 112 -20.21 -6.05 0.41
C GLY A 112 -18.87 -5.40 0.03
N PRO A 113 -18.34 -4.54 0.92
CA PRO A 113 -18.86 -4.23 2.25
C PRO A 113 -20.16 -3.39 2.22
N PHE A 114 -20.96 -3.55 3.28
CA PHE A 114 -22.19 -2.80 3.53
C PHE A 114 -22.08 -2.03 4.85
N LEU A 115 -22.40 -0.74 4.83
CA LEU A 115 -22.45 0.09 6.03
C LEU A 115 -23.54 -0.36 7.00
N ALA A 116 -23.25 -0.35 8.30
CA ALA A 116 -24.16 -0.76 9.36
C ALA A 116 -24.10 0.17 10.58
N ARG A 117 -25.15 0.11 11.41
CA ARG A 117 -25.28 0.88 12.66
C ARG A 117 -25.12 2.40 12.43
N ARG A 118 -26.07 2.99 11.72
CA ARG A 118 -26.11 4.44 11.48
C ARG A 118 -26.59 5.19 12.73
N CYS A 119 -25.81 6.14 13.21
CA CYS A 119 -26.17 6.96 14.36
C CYS A 119 -27.22 8.03 13.97
N PRO A 120 -28.36 8.13 14.68
CA PRO A 120 -29.42 9.09 14.34
C PRO A 120 -29.01 10.56 14.44
N ASN A 121 -28.14 10.89 15.41
CA ASN A 121 -27.78 12.28 15.73
C ASN A 121 -26.66 12.84 14.83
N THR A 122 -25.72 11.99 14.41
CA THR A 122 -24.54 12.39 13.61
C THR A 122 -24.64 11.93 12.16
N GLY A 123 -25.47 10.94 11.85
CA GLY A 123 -25.58 10.34 10.51
C GLY A 123 -24.41 9.41 10.13
N LEU A 124 -23.39 9.30 10.98
CA LEU A 124 -22.21 8.46 10.80
C LEU A 124 -22.52 6.99 11.05
N TYR A 125 -21.74 6.11 10.43
CA TYR A 125 -21.81 4.66 10.63
C TYR A 125 -20.72 4.21 11.58
N THR A 126 -21.03 3.24 12.44
CA THR A 126 -20.10 2.70 13.43
C THR A 126 -19.66 1.28 13.15
N ASN A 127 -20.19 0.64 12.10
CA ASN A 127 -19.79 -0.70 11.71
C ASN A 127 -20.02 -0.92 10.20
N PHE A 128 -19.49 -2.01 9.67
CA PHE A 128 -19.78 -2.51 8.33
C PHE A 128 -19.69 -4.03 8.33
N PHE A 129 -20.29 -4.68 7.34
CA PHE A 129 -20.26 -6.14 7.25
C PHE A 129 -20.16 -6.63 5.81
N PHE A 130 -19.70 -7.87 5.67
CA PHE A 130 -19.74 -8.65 4.45
C PHE A 130 -20.75 -9.79 4.58
N THR A 131 -21.29 -10.21 3.44
CA THR A 131 -22.23 -11.33 3.36
C THR A 131 -21.61 -12.44 2.52
N CYS A 132 -21.54 -13.65 3.06
CA CYS A 132 -21.29 -14.86 2.30
C CYS A 132 -22.64 -15.44 1.91
N HIS A 133 -22.99 -15.32 0.63
CA HIS A 133 -24.21 -15.85 0.06
C HIS A 133 -23.96 -17.25 -0.50
N VAL A 134 -24.60 -18.25 0.09
CA VAL A 134 -24.51 -19.64 -0.35
C VAL A 134 -25.61 -19.92 -1.36
N ASN A 135 -25.23 -20.01 -2.64
CA ASN A 135 -26.18 -20.33 -3.70
C ASN A 135 -26.43 -21.86 -3.75
N TYR A 136 -27.65 -22.29 -3.42
CA TYR A 136 -28.11 -23.66 -3.68
C TYR A 136 -29.60 -23.71 -3.99
N PRO A 137 -30.05 -24.70 -4.80
CA PRO A 137 -31.45 -24.83 -5.16
C PRO A 137 -32.36 -25.02 -3.94
N ASN A 138 -33.52 -24.37 -3.94
CA ASN A 138 -34.54 -24.60 -2.91
C ASN A 138 -34.89 -26.07 -2.83
N LEU A 139 -34.59 -26.68 -1.69
CA LEU A 139 -34.89 -28.08 -1.45
C LEU A 139 -36.40 -28.19 -1.26
N MET A 140 -37.05 -28.98 -2.11
CA MET A 140 -38.52 -29.11 -2.17
C MET A 140 -39.15 -29.65 -0.88
N PHE A 141 -38.35 -29.99 0.14
CA PHE A 141 -38.78 -30.43 1.47
C PHE A 141 -37.69 -30.02 2.45
N GLY A 142 -38.05 -29.45 3.61
CA GLY A 142 -37.18 -28.91 4.67
C GLY A 142 -36.16 -29.90 5.25
N ALA A 143 -35.28 -30.41 4.40
CA ALA A 143 -34.09 -31.13 4.76
C ALA A 143 -33.27 -30.21 5.65
N GLY A 144 -32.92 -30.70 6.84
CA GLY A 144 -32.06 -30.00 7.79
C GLY A 144 -30.63 -29.92 7.26
N VAL A 145 -30.43 -29.16 6.18
CA VAL A 145 -29.11 -28.84 5.66
C VAL A 145 -28.52 -27.76 6.54
N ALA A 146 -27.26 -27.94 6.87
CA ALA A 146 -26.46 -26.97 7.58
C ALA A 146 -25.18 -26.73 6.80
N PHE A 147 -24.77 -25.48 6.67
CA PHE A 147 -23.48 -25.11 6.08
C PHE A 147 -22.62 -24.44 7.15
N ASP A 148 -21.45 -25.03 7.38
CA ASP A 148 -20.42 -24.41 8.21
C ASP A 148 -19.59 -23.45 7.36
N ILE A 149 -19.71 -22.16 7.66
CA ILE A 149 -19.00 -21.09 6.99
C ILE A 149 -17.71 -20.80 7.73
N ARG A 150 -16.60 -20.86 7.00
CA ARG A 150 -15.27 -20.53 7.49
C ARG A 150 -14.76 -19.30 6.76
N TRP A 151 -14.33 -18.31 7.53
CA TRP A 151 -13.81 -17.05 7.02
C TRP A 151 -12.29 -17.07 7.02
N TYR A 152 -11.70 -16.53 5.95
CA TYR A 152 -10.25 -16.41 5.79
C TYR A 152 -9.91 -14.97 5.41
N ILE A 153 -8.82 -14.46 5.97
CA ILE A 153 -8.20 -13.20 5.55
C ILE A 153 -6.74 -13.49 5.24
N ASP A 154 -6.29 -13.12 4.04
CA ASP A 154 -4.94 -13.42 3.53
C ASP A 154 -4.52 -14.88 3.76
N GLY A 155 -5.45 -15.80 3.51
CA GLY A 155 -5.24 -17.25 3.68
C GLY A 155 -5.25 -17.75 5.13
N LYS A 156 -5.37 -16.88 6.14
CA LYS A 156 -5.45 -17.25 7.56
C LYS A 156 -6.90 -17.35 8.02
N PRO A 157 -7.30 -18.46 8.68
CA PRO A 157 -8.67 -18.62 9.17
C PRO A 157 -8.95 -17.70 10.38
N ILE A 158 -10.12 -17.06 10.38
CA ILE A 158 -10.64 -16.30 11.53
C ILE A 158 -11.33 -17.27 12.49
N LYS A 159 -11.22 -17.03 13.80
CA LYS A 159 -11.97 -17.79 14.83
C LYS A 159 -13.44 -17.36 14.92
N LEU A 160 -14.15 -17.44 13.81
CA LEU A 160 -15.60 -17.21 13.72
C LEU A 160 -16.22 -18.45 13.07
N THR A 161 -17.10 -19.13 13.80
CA THR A 161 -17.84 -20.28 13.28
C THR A 161 -19.29 -19.86 13.09
N THR A 162 -19.72 -19.77 11.82
CA THR A 162 -21.10 -19.45 11.48
C THR A 162 -21.72 -20.66 10.80
N THR A 163 -22.77 -21.22 11.39
CA THR A 163 -23.55 -22.30 10.77
C THR A 163 -24.89 -21.73 10.34
N ILE A 164 -25.21 -21.84 9.05
CA ILE A 164 -26.54 -21.49 8.52
C ILE A 164 -27.37 -22.76 8.37
N HIS A 165 -28.66 -22.69 8.72
CA HIS A 165 -29.53 -23.86 8.74
C HIS A 165 -30.77 -23.69 7.84
N GLY A 166 -31.26 -24.82 7.33
CA GLY A 166 -32.55 -24.91 6.66
C GLY A 166 -32.61 -24.09 5.38
N ASP A 167 -33.35 -22.99 5.39
CA ASP A 167 -33.53 -22.08 4.24
C ASP A 167 -32.69 -20.79 4.34
N GLN A 168 -31.81 -20.67 5.34
CA GLN A 168 -30.86 -19.57 5.39
C GLN A 168 -29.85 -19.67 4.24
N ARG A 169 -29.53 -18.52 3.63
CA ARG A 169 -28.55 -18.42 2.52
C ARG A 169 -27.36 -17.52 2.86
N ASP A 170 -27.53 -16.64 3.84
CA ASP A 170 -26.59 -15.57 4.13
C ASP A 170 -25.93 -15.79 5.48
N ALA A 171 -24.60 -15.77 5.48
CA ALA A 171 -23.79 -15.64 6.68
C ALA A 171 -23.08 -14.29 6.66
N TYR A 172 -22.94 -13.66 7.83
CA TYR A 172 -22.37 -12.32 7.96
C TYR A 172 -21.06 -12.35 8.75
N ILE A 173 -20.15 -11.44 8.39
CA ILE A 173 -18.99 -11.08 9.19
C ILE A 173 -18.91 -9.55 9.26
N ASP A 174 -18.77 -9.00 10.46
CA ASP A 174 -18.67 -7.56 10.68
C ASP A 174 -17.21 -7.12 10.91
N ALA A 175 -17.02 -5.80 10.99
CA ALA A 175 -15.70 -5.18 11.13
C ALA A 175 -14.94 -5.65 12.37
N ASP A 176 -15.64 -6.00 13.45
CA ASP A 176 -15.04 -6.42 14.72
C ASP A 176 -14.19 -7.70 14.58
N HIS A 177 -14.46 -8.52 13.56
CA HIS A 177 -13.76 -9.77 13.31
C HIS A 177 -12.58 -9.63 12.32
N LEU A 178 -12.35 -8.43 11.79
CA LEU A 178 -11.34 -8.17 10.76
C LEU A 178 -9.98 -7.76 11.33
N ASN A 179 -9.72 -7.77 12.64
CA ASN A 179 -8.37 -7.69 13.27
C ASN A 179 -7.29 -6.86 12.51
N GLY A 180 -7.54 -5.60 12.20
CA GLY A 180 -6.57 -4.74 11.51
C GLY A 180 -6.78 -4.62 9.99
N TYR A 181 -7.50 -5.51 9.32
CA TYR A 181 -7.54 -5.55 7.86
C TYR A 181 -8.38 -4.41 7.23
N LEU A 182 -7.72 -3.56 6.45
CA LEU A 182 -8.30 -2.42 5.73
C LEU A 182 -8.50 -2.66 4.22
N GLY A 183 -7.82 -3.67 3.66
CA GLY A 183 -7.80 -3.90 2.21
C GLY A 183 -7.44 -2.62 1.44
N HIS A 184 -6.42 -1.89 1.87
CA HIS A 184 -5.98 -0.70 1.14
C HIS A 184 -5.10 -1.09 -0.06
N LYS A 185 -5.03 -0.21 -1.05
CA LYS A 185 -4.15 -0.29 -2.21
C LYS A 185 -3.70 1.09 -2.62
N THR A 186 -2.57 1.18 -3.30
CA THR A 186 -2.12 2.41 -3.96
C THR A 186 -2.35 2.32 -5.46
N ASP A 187 -2.71 3.43 -6.08
CA ASP A 187 -2.79 3.57 -7.54
C ASP A 187 -1.92 4.76 -7.97
N PRO A 188 -0.78 4.52 -8.66
CA PRO A 188 -0.32 3.21 -9.15
C PRO A 188 0.25 2.29 -8.04
N GLU A 189 0.32 0.98 -8.32
CA GLU A 189 0.95 -0.02 -7.42
C GLU A 189 2.49 0.07 -7.39
N ARG A 190 3.08 0.73 -8.38
CA ARG A 190 4.50 1.09 -8.46
C ARG A 190 4.62 2.46 -9.10
N LEU A 191 5.39 3.34 -8.49
CA LEU A 191 5.56 4.70 -8.97
C LEU A 191 6.96 4.89 -9.57
N GLU A 192 7.04 5.60 -10.69
CA GLU A 192 8.31 6.11 -11.22
C GLU A 192 8.29 7.63 -11.13
N VAL A 193 9.29 8.17 -10.44
CA VAL A 193 9.53 9.60 -10.28
C VAL A 193 10.88 9.95 -10.89
N ASP A 194 10.95 11.10 -11.53
CA ASP A 194 12.16 11.60 -12.20
C ASP A 194 12.70 12.77 -11.41
N GLU A 195 13.98 12.72 -11.03
CA GLU A 195 14.68 13.82 -10.37
C GLU A 195 14.76 15.09 -11.25
N LYS A 196 14.59 14.96 -12.58
CA LYS A 196 14.50 16.07 -13.54
C LYS A 196 13.31 16.98 -13.29
N GLY A 197 12.22 16.43 -12.77
CA GLY A 197 10.92 17.05 -12.80
C GLY A 197 10.41 17.46 -11.43
N ASN A 198 10.19 18.76 -11.21
CA ASN A 198 9.34 19.26 -10.13
C ASN A 198 7.84 18.97 -10.38
N SER A 199 7.50 17.95 -11.18
CA SER A 199 6.11 17.58 -11.49
C SER A 199 5.63 16.54 -10.49
N PRO A 200 4.85 16.91 -9.48
CA PRO A 200 4.39 15.96 -8.49
C PRO A 200 3.53 14.91 -9.18
N LYS A 201 3.76 13.64 -8.82
CA LYS A 201 2.97 12.53 -9.33
C LYS A 201 1.84 12.25 -8.33
N PRO A 202 0.57 12.26 -8.79
CA PRO A 202 -0.53 11.89 -7.93
C PRO A 202 -0.48 10.39 -7.63
N VAL A 203 -0.50 10.04 -6.36
CA VAL A 203 -0.71 8.67 -5.88
C VAL A 203 -2.03 8.64 -5.15
N LYS A 204 -2.93 7.77 -5.58
CA LYS A 204 -4.18 7.54 -4.85
C LYS A 204 -3.97 6.45 -3.81
N ILE A 205 -4.37 6.74 -2.58
CA ILE A 205 -4.53 5.74 -1.53
C ILE A 205 -6.00 5.37 -1.49
N VAL A 206 -6.29 4.09 -1.72
CA VAL A 206 -7.63 3.56 -1.87
C VAL A 206 -7.89 2.54 -0.78
N SER A 207 -8.91 2.77 0.05
CA SER A 207 -9.44 1.78 0.99
C SER A 207 -10.56 0.98 0.34
N THR A 208 -10.56 -0.36 0.48
CA THR A 208 -11.66 -1.23 0.03
C THR A 208 -12.67 -1.54 1.14
N VAL A 209 -12.47 -1.01 2.34
CA VAL A 209 -13.46 -1.01 3.43
C VAL A 209 -13.82 0.42 3.84
N PRO A 210 -15.04 0.67 4.32
CA PRO A 210 -15.47 2.01 4.71
C PRO A 210 -14.82 2.44 6.03
N VAL A 211 -14.47 3.72 6.12
CA VAL A 211 -14.09 4.35 7.41
C VAL A 211 -15.35 4.53 8.24
N VAL A 212 -15.43 3.79 9.34
CA VAL A 212 -16.53 3.86 10.31
C VAL A 212 -15.97 4.27 11.68
N CYS A 213 -16.81 4.85 12.53
CA CYS A 213 -16.37 5.54 13.73
C CYS A 213 -16.48 4.70 15.01
N ASN A 214 -15.57 4.92 15.96
CA ASN A 214 -15.59 4.29 17.29
C ASN A 214 -16.48 5.09 18.25
N SER A 215 -17.77 4.79 18.25
CA SER A 215 -18.62 5.17 19.37
C SER A 215 -19.88 4.33 19.49
N ASP A 216 -20.37 4.29 20.73
CA ASP A 216 -21.79 4.21 20.99
C ASP A 216 -22.40 5.55 20.57
N CYS A 217 -23.47 5.55 19.78
CA CYS A 217 -24.14 6.72 19.17
C CYS A 217 -24.62 7.84 20.14
N ASN A 218 -24.16 7.83 21.38
CA ASN A 218 -24.38 8.75 22.49
C ASN A 218 -23.26 9.81 22.64
N THR A 219 -22.08 9.63 22.01
CA THR A 219 -20.99 10.61 22.07
C THR A 219 -20.95 11.46 20.81
N HIS A 220 -20.77 12.78 20.97
CA HIS A 220 -20.50 13.69 19.86
C HIS A 220 -19.08 13.43 19.35
N ILE A 221 -18.90 12.43 18.48
CA ILE A 221 -17.66 12.33 17.72
C ILE A 221 -17.68 13.45 16.68
N ASN A 222 -16.88 14.48 16.91
CA ASN A 222 -16.71 15.59 15.97
C ASN A 222 -15.54 15.36 15.01
N ASP A 223 -14.72 14.33 15.24
CA ASP A 223 -13.58 14.02 14.39
C ASP A 223 -13.34 12.51 14.36
N CYS A 224 -13.64 11.90 13.21
CA CYS A 224 -13.50 10.47 12.93
C CYS A 224 -12.82 10.35 11.57
N HIS A 225 -11.59 9.86 11.57
CA HIS A 225 -10.79 9.74 10.37
C HIS A 225 -9.65 8.74 10.58
N LEU A 226 -9.03 8.33 9.48
CA LEU A 226 -7.79 7.57 9.47
C LEU A 226 -6.67 8.47 8.99
N ASP A 227 -5.63 8.63 9.82
CA ASP A 227 -4.41 9.31 9.44
C ASP A 227 -3.35 8.30 9.05
N PHE A 228 -2.93 8.37 7.79
CA PHE A 228 -1.77 7.66 7.28
C PHE A 228 -0.57 8.60 7.42
N ASN A 229 0.33 8.27 8.34
CA ASN A 229 1.60 8.97 8.47
C ASN A 229 2.64 8.25 7.62
N LEU A 230 3.38 9.02 6.83
CA LEU A 230 4.46 8.47 6.02
C LEU A 230 5.71 8.23 6.86
N ASN A 231 6.39 7.12 6.61
CA ASN A 231 7.72 6.83 7.11
C ASN A 231 8.65 6.75 5.90
N THR A 232 9.22 7.88 5.49
CA THR A 232 10.12 7.95 4.34
C THR A 232 11.56 8.15 4.80
N THR A 233 12.45 7.38 4.19
CA THR A 233 13.88 7.69 4.04
C THR A 233 14.06 7.91 2.55
N ASP A 234 14.56 9.08 2.13
CA ASP A 234 14.87 9.42 0.74
C ASP A 234 13.65 9.74 -0.19
N VAL A 235 12.49 10.17 0.35
CA VAL A 235 11.35 10.67 -0.45
C VAL A 235 10.68 11.87 0.23
N LEU A 236 10.62 12.99 -0.50
CA LEU A 236 9.88 14.20 -0.09
C LEU A 236 8.42 14.12 -0.58
N SER A 237 7.50 13.81 0.34
CA SER A 237 6.07 14.08 0.13
C SER A 237 5.73 15.48 0.63
N GLY A 238 4.92 16.22 -0.12
CA GLY A 238 4.47 17.57 0.27
C GLY A 238 3.56 17.59 1.50
N GLU A 239 3.02 16.42 1.90
CA GLU A 239 2.13 16.25 3.05
C GLU A 239 2.48 14.95 3.78
N CYS A 240 2.97 15.03 5.03
CA CYS A 240 3.33 13.85 5.82
C CYS A 240 2.13 13.13 6.47
N ASN A 241 1.00 13.84 6.58
CA ASN A 241 -0.22 13.34 7.23
C ASN A 241 -1.34 13.30 6.21
N ILE A 242 -1.82 12.09 5.91
CA ILE A 242 -2.82 11.87 4.88
C ILE A 242 -4.09 11.37 5.56
N THR A 243 -5.16 12.15 5.47
CA THR A 243 -6.40 11.85 6.18
C THR A 243 -7.45 11.25 5.25
N LEU A 244 -8.10 10.17 5.68
CA LEU A 244 -9.23 9.54 5.00
C LEU A 244 -10.46 9.52 5.91
N ARG A 245 -11.56 10.10 5.45
CA ARG A 245 -12.77 10.36 6.24
C ARG A 245 -13.97 9.52 5.77
N PRO A 246 -14.98 9.28 6.63
CA PRO A 246 -16.19 8.53 6.27
C PRO A 246 -16.91 9.04 5.01
N GLU A 247 -16.89 10.35 4.76
CA GLU A 247 -17.59 10.97 3.63
C GLU A 247 -16.96 10.62 2.27
N GLN A 248 -15.72 10.14 2.25
CA GLN A 248 -15.01 9.74 1.03
C GLN A 248 -15.41 8.34 0.54
N TRP A 249 -16.25 7.62 1.28
CA TRP A 249 -16.74 6.31 0.88
C TRP A 249 -17.78 6.38 -0.25
N ASN A 250 -17.51 5.66 -1.34
CA ASN A 250 -18.38 5.55 -2.49
C ASN A 250 -19.08 4.20 -2.52
N GLU A 251 -20.41 4.22 -2.34
CA GLU A 251 -21.25 3.01 -2.33
C GLU A 251 -21.35 2.27 -3.66
N ILE A 252 -21.03 2.93 -4.78
CA ILE A 252 -21.06 2.33 -6.12
C ILE A 252 -19.75 1.59 -6.40
N THR A 253 -18.61 2.25 -6.18
CA THR A 253 -17.28 1.65 -6.41
C THR A 253 -16.83 0.77 -5.26
N LYS A 254 -17.46 0.88 -4.08
CA LYS A 254 -17.07 0.22 -2.83
C LYS A 254 -15.63 0.55 -2.44
N THR A 255 -15.25 1.82 -2.64
CA THR A 255 -13.93 2.35 -2.31
C THR A 255 -14.04 3.70 -1.62
N ALA A 256 -13.06 4.02 -0.77
CA ALA A 256 -12.78 5.39 -0.34
C ALA A 256 -11.38 5.79 -0.78
N GLU A 257 -11.22 6.99 -1.30
CA GLU A 257 -9.98 7.39 -1.99
C GLU A 257 -9.51 8.77 -1.50
N THR A 258 -8.20 8.90 -1.34
CA THR A 258 -7.50 10.17 -1.14
C THR A 258 -6.29 10.24 -2.07
N THR A 259 -5.84 11.42 -2.45
CA THR A 259 -4.72 11.59 -3.39
C THR A 259 -3.62 12.41 -2.74
N ILE A 260 -2.41 11.89 -2.79
CA ILE A 260 -1.20 12.61 -2.37
C ILE A 260 -0.35 12.93 -3.59
N GLN A 261 0.52 13.92 -3.42
CA GLN A 261 1.50 14.30 -4.41
C GLN A 261 2.89 13.81 -3.96
N VAL A 262 3.53 13.00 -4.80
CA VAL A 262 4.84 12.41 -4.52
C VAL A 262 5.87 12.98 -5.47
N VAL A 263 7.03 13.35 -4.93
CA VAL A 263 8.18 13.88 -5.68
C VAL A 263 9.42 13.08 -5.27
N ALA A 264 10.35 12.87 -6.20
CA ALA A 264 11.66 12.30 -5.85
C ALA A 264 12.39 13.24 -4.89
N GLU A 265 13.04 12.69 -3.86
CA GLU A 265 14.07 13.44 -3.12
C GLU A 265 15.26 13.61 -4.06
N LYS A 266 15.81 14.82 -4.12
CA LYS A 266 16.94 15.11 -4.99
C LYS A 266 18.20 14.90 -4.16
N ASP A 267 18.83 13.74 -4.26
CA ASP A 267 20.08 13.47 -3.54
C ASP A 267 21.32 13.84 -4.37
N PHE A 268 21.18 14.10 -5.67
CA PHE A 268 22.20 14.68 -6.57
C PHE A 268 23.59 14.04 -6.48
N VAL A 269 23.67 12.78 -6.04
CA VAL A 269 24.86 11.93 -5.98
C VAL A 269 24.73 10.88 -7.07
N ASP A 270 25.81 10.63 -7.85
CA ASP A 270 25.82 9.60 -8.90
C ASP A 270 25.89 8.20 -8.27
N ASP A 271 24.71 7.64 -7.98
CA ASP A 271 24.57 6.28 -7.45
C ASP A 271 23.60 5.39 -8.26
N GLY A 272 23.03 5.94 -9.33
CA GLY A 272 22.16 5.24 -10.27
C GLY A 272 20.69 5.19 -9.83
N ASP A 273 19.84 4.53 -10.62
CA ASP A 273 18.43 4.35 -10.26
C ASP A 273 18.31 3.68 -8.88
N ARG A 274 17.63 4.34 -7.94
CA ARG A 274 17.36 3.78 -6.62
C ARG A 274 15.94 3.25 -6.53
N ASP A 275 15.83 2.01 -6.07
CA ASP A 275 14.57 1.47 -5.58
C ASP A 275 14.37 1.99 -4.15
N VAL A 276 13.34 2.83 -3.97
CA VAL A 276 12.95 3.40 -2.67
C VAL A 276 11.56 2.89 -2.32
N VAL A 277 11.25 2.81 -1.04
CA VAL A 277 9.91 2.44 -0.56
C VAL A 277 9.28 3.60 0.20
N MET A 278 8.05 3.94 -0.16
CA MET A 278 7.22 4.79 0.68
C MET A 278 6.52 3.89 1.71
N GLY A 279 7.06 3.92 2.92
CA GLY A 279 6.48 3.22 4.07
C GLY A 279 5.39 4.03 4.75
N PHE A 280 4.54 3.31 5.48
CA PHE A 280 3.53 3.90 6.35
C PHE A 280 3.86 3.59 7.80
N GLN A 281 3.51 4.49 8.70
CA GLN A 281 3.46 4.16 10.13
C GLN A 281 2.17 3.38 10.42
N PRO A 282 2.15 2.58 11.50
CA PRO A 282 0.92 1.99 12.00
C PRO A 282 -0.14 3.08 12.23
N LEU A 283 -1.38 2.79 11.86
CA LEU A 283 -2.47 3.75 12.02
C LEU A 283 -2.72 4.04 13.50
N PHE A 284 -2.68 5.33 13.85
CA PHE A 284 -3.10 5.83 15.15
C PHE A 284 -4.51 6.37 15.05
N ASN A 285 -5.37 5.94 15.97
CA ASN A 285 -6.80 6.11 15.83
C ASN A 285 -7.32 7.35 16.58
N THR A 286 -7.76 8.36 15.83
CA THR A 286 -8.51 9.53 16.29
C THR A 286 -10.00 9.35 15.98
N GLY A 287 -10.66 8.46 16.72
CA GLY A 287 -12.13 8.31 16.69
C GLY A 287 -12.73 7.39 15.62
N ALA A 288 -11.92 6.77 14.76
CA ALA A 288 -12.33 5.68 13.86
C ALA A 288 -12.50 4.34 14.61
N HIS A 289 -13.13 3.35 14.01
CA HIS A 289 -13.43 2.05 14.63
C HIS A 289 -12.16 1.27 15.03
N PRO A 290 -12.16 0.51 16.15
CA PRO A 290 -10.96 -0.20 16.63
C PRO A 290 -10.37 -1.22 15.64
N VAL A 291 -11.14 -1.65 14.64
CA VAL A 291 -10.67 -2.51 13.54
C VAL A 291 -9.43 -1.96 12.83
N PHE A 292 -9.21 -0.65 12.85
CA PHE A 292 -8.09 0.01 12.19
C PHE A 292 -6.84 0.16 13.07
N LEU A 293 -6.93 -0.19 14.36
CA LEU A 293 -5.84 0.00 15.31
C LEU A 293 -4.65 -0.90 14.96
N ASP A 294 -3.44 -0.34 15.04
CA ASP A 294 -2.16 -1.02 14.77
C ASP A 294 -2.04 -1.61 13.35
N TYR A 295 -2.95 -1.25 12.44
CA TYR A 295 -2.81 -1.66 11.06
C TYR A 295 -1.60 -1.00 10.43
N LEU A 296 -0.75 -1.80 9.80
CA LEU A 296 0.37 -1.35 9.01
C LEU A 296 0.02 -1.47 7.52
N PRO A 297 -0.17 -0.34 6.81
CA PRO A 297 -0.38 -0.36 5.37
C PRO A 297 0.84 -0.94 4.61
N THR A 298 0.57 -1.48 3.44
CA THR A 298 1.52 -2.01 2.48
C THR A 298 2.33 -0.85 1.89
N GLU A 299 3.62 -1.03 1.82
CA GLU A 299 4.54 -0.04 1.27
C GLU A 299 4.33 0.12 -0.24
N LEU A 300 4.53 1.34 -0.74
CA LEU A 300 4.52 1.62 -2.18
C LEU A 300 5.96 1.61 -2.71
N PRO A 301 6.32 0.71 -3.64
CA PRO A 301 7.60 0.75 -4.32
C PRO A 301 7.68 1.96 -5.27
N ILE A 302 8.79 2.70 -5.16
CA ILE A 302 9.10 3.88 -5.94
C ILE A 302 10.45 3.70 -6.61
N VAL A 303 10.55 4.04 -7.88
CA VAL A 303 11.86 4.19 -8.55
C VAL A 303 12.13 5.65 -8.80
N ALA A 304 13.20 6.13 -8.17
CA ALA A 304 13.80 7.41 -8.47
C ALA A 304 14.76 7.24 -9.65
N LYS A 305 14.50 7.95 -10.75
CA LYS A 305 15.37 7.99 -11.92
C LYS A 305 16.42 9.09 -11.73
N ASP A 306 17.69 8.69 -11.75
CA ASP A 306 18.84 9.60 -11.64
C ASP A 306 18.83 10.65 -12.75
N SER A 307 19.08 11.90 -12.36
CA SER A 307 19.22 13.01 -13.27
C SER A 307 20.52 13.79 -13.08
N LYS A 308 21.54 13.44 -13.87
CA LYS A 308 22.75 14.24 -14.03
C LYS A 308 22.43 15.67 -14.53
N THR A 309 22.56 16.67 -13.66
CA THR A 309 22.73 18.06 -14.09
C THR A 309 24.22 18.37 -14.23
N PRO A 310 24.65 18.95 -15.37
CA PRO A 310 26.04 19.28 -15.56
C PRO A 310 26.44 20.42 -14.63
N ALA A 311 27.54 20.26 -13.91
CA ALA A 311 28.08 21.30 -13.04
C ALA A 311 28.87 22.33 -13.84
N CYS A 312 28.89 23.57 -13.37
CA CYS A 312 29.90 24.53 -13.77
C CYS A 312 31.07 24.44 -12.78
N GLU A 313 32.30 24.37 -13.27
CA GLU A 313 33.46 24.14 -12.41
C GLU A 313 34.57 25.15 -12.73
N CYS A 314 35.29 25.61 -11.72
CA CYS A 314 36.50 26.42 -11.85
C CYS A 314 37.58 25.87 -10.92
N TRP A 315 38.77 25.61 -11.47
CA TRP A 315 39.84 24.87 -10.78
C TRP A 315 41.15 25.65 -10.68
N GLY A 316 41.81 25.56 -9.53
CA GLY A 316 43.22 25.96 -9.37
C GLY A 316 43.48 27.43 -9.73
N ASP A 317 44.38 27.61 -10.69
CA ASP A 317 44.60 28.86 -11.43
C ASP A 317 43.52 29.01 -12.52
N PRO A 318 42.46 29.78 -12.26
CA PRO A 318 41.10 29.31 -12.48
C PRO A 318 40.82 28.87 -13.92
N HIS A 319 40.83 27.55 -14.13
CA HIS A 319 40.36 26.94 -15.37
C HIS A 319 38.89 26.59 -15.21
N CYS A 320 38.05 27.29 -15.97
CA CYS A 320 36.61 27.24 -15.85
C CYS A 320 35.97 26.48 -17.03
N ILE A 321 34.96 25.67 -16.72
CA ILE A 321 34.08 25.01 -17.66
C ILE A 321 32.63 25.40 -17.38
N THR A 322 31.93 25.79 -18.44
CA THR A 322 30.50 26.16 -18.38
C THR A 322 29.61 24.92 -18.23
N PHE A 323 28.35 25.14 -17.84
CA PHE A 323 27.37 24.06 -17.70
C PHE A 323 27.24 23.23 -18.98
N ASP A 324 27.04 23.89 -20.14
CA ASP A 324 26.72 23.21 -21.39
C ASP A 324 27.94 22.48 -21.98
N ARG A 325 29.17 22.97 -21.76
CA ARG A 325 30.40 22.28 -22.15
C ARG A 325 30.66 21.05 -21.28
N ASN A 326 30.44 21.15 -19.97
CA ASN A 326 30.55 20.01 -19.06
C ASN A 326 29.50 18.94 -19.41
N ALA A 327 28.27 19.34 -19.74
CA ALA A 327 27.20 18.46 -20.21
C ALA A 327 27.60 17.62 -21.44
N LYS A 328 28.38 18.23 -22.34
CA LYS A 328 28.87 17.61 -23.58
C LYS A 328 30.14 16.77 -23.36
N GLY A 329 30.62 16.65 -22.12
CA GLY A 329 31.85 15.94 -21.78
C GLY A 329 33.11 16.64 -22.30
N LEU A 330 33.04 17.93 -22.62
CA LEU A 330 34.15 18.74 -23.14
C LEU A 330 35.05 19.21 -22.00
N THR A 331 35.62 18.27 -21.23
CA THR A 331 36.36 18.53 -19.99
C THR A 331 37.87 18.67 -20.18
N SER A 332 38.38 18.52 -21.40
CA SER A 332 39.81 18.69 -21.67
C SER A 332 40.28 20.14 -21.49
N LEU A 333 41.57 20.36 -21.23
CA LEU A 333 42.16 21.69 -20.97
C LEU A 333 41.87 22.73 -22.07
N ASP A 334 41.82 22.31 -23.33
CA ASP A 334 41.55 23.18 -24.49
C ASP A 334 40.07 23.62 -24.56
N GLU A 335 39.20 22.90 -23.86
CA GLU A 335 37.77 23.18 -23.80
C GLU A 335 37.40 24.10 -22.62
N GLN A 336 38.36 24.43 -21.75
CA GLN A 336 38.19 25.31 -20.59
C GLN A 336 38.73 26.72 -20.89
N PHE A 337 38.20 27.75 -20.22
CA PHE A 337 38.74 29.12 -20.29
C PHE A 337 39.34 29.55 -18.95
N ASP A 338 40.27 30.50 -18.99
CA ASP A 338 41.11 30.86 -17.86
C ASP A 338 40.71 32.24 -17.29
N VAL A 339 40.53 32.33 -15.97
CA VAL A 339 40.23 33.58 -15.27
C VAL A 339 41.48 34.08 -14.53
N TYR A 340 42.41 34.69 -15.27
CA TYR A 340 43.65 35.26 -14.70
C TYR A 340 43.51 36.71 -14.21
N THR A 341 42.35 37.33 -14.44
CA THR A 341 42.06 38.69 -13.97
C THR A 341 41.86 38.70 -12.45
N LEU A 342 42.45 39.67 -11.76
CA LEU A 342 42.24 39.88 -10.34
C LEU A 342 40.94 40.65 -10.11
N GLY A 343 40.04 40.10 -9.30
CA GLY A 343 38.76 40.74 -9.05
C GLY A 343 37.76 39.87 -8.30
N ARG A 344 36.51 40.34 -8.32
CA ARG A 344 35.33 39.59 -7.90
C ARG A 344 34.45 39.42 -9.12
N PHE A 345 33.98 38.20 -9.35
CA PHE A 345 33.26 37.86 -10.56
C PHE A 345 31.99 37.09 -10.22
N THR A 346 30.94 37.34 -10.99
CA THR A 346 29.70 36.57 -10.95
C THR A 346 29.93 35.24 -11.67
N MET A 347 30.15 34.18 -10.90
CA MET A 347 30.30 32.83 -11.46
C MET A 347 28.99 32.39 -12.08
N THR A 348 27.89 32.54 -11.36
CA THR A 348 26.55 32.41 -11.94
C THR A 348 25.47 33.12 -11.13
N ARG A 349 24.37 33.50 -11.78
CA ARG A 349 23.12 33.94 -11.14
C ARG A 349 21.91 33.56 -11.96
N THR A 350 20.75 33.44 -11.32
CA THR A 350 19.49 33.13 -12.00
C THR A 350 18.86 34.36 -12.66
N THR A 351 18.37 34.21 -13.90
CA THR A 351 17.67 35.22 -14.71
C THR A 351 16.16 34.92 -14.80
N GLY A 352 15.41 34.96 -13.69
CA GLY A 352 13.98 34.65 -13.82
C GLY A 352 13.07 34.72 -12.58
N THR A 353 11.87 35.24 -12.87
CA THR A 353 10.56 35.35 -12.16
C THR A 353 10.51 35.62 -10.64
N PRO A 354 9.55 36.45 -10.16
CA PRO A 354 9.36 36.78 -8.73
C PRO A 354 8.98 35.60 -7.82
N TYR A 355 8.85 34.39 -8.39
CA TYR A 355 8.43 33.17 -7.68
C TYR A 355 9.59 32.21 -7.36
N LYS A 356 10.79 32.42 -7.93
CA LYS A 356 12.00 31.66 -7.55
C LYS A 356 12.87 32.52 -6.64
N ALA A 357 13.40 31.91 -5.57
CA ALA A 357 14.37 32.60 -4.72
C ALA A 357 15.60 32.97 -5.57
N PRO A 358 16.11 34.22 -5.50
CA PRO A 358 17.26 34.63 -6.28
C PRO A 358 18.49 33.83 -5.84
N PHE A 359 19.12 33.11 -6.78
CA PHE A 359 20.34 32.33 -6.56
C PHE A 359 21.53 33.00 -7.24
N GLN A 360 22.66 33.09 -6.54
CA GLN A 360 23.89 33.69 -7.04
C GLN A 360 25.13 33.09 -6.39
N VAL A 361 26.18 32.88 -7.18
CA VAL A 361 27.51 32.49 -6.73
C VAL A 361 28.53 33.48 -7.27
N GLU A 362 29.32 34.05 -6.37
CA GLU A 362 30.43 34.95 -6.68
C GLU A 362 31.77 34.31 -6.26
N ILE A 363 32.80 34.56 -7.06
CA ILE A 363 34.18 34.15 -6.75
C ILE A 363 35.06 35.39 -6.61
N GLN A 364 36.07 35.31 -5.75
CA GLN A 364 37.13 36.30 -5.61
C GLN A 364 38.48 35.66 -5.91
N THR A 365 39.27 36.32 -6.76
CA THR A 365 40.62 35.89 -7.11
C THR A 365 41.68 36.75 -6.40
N HIS A 366 42.84 36.14 -6.14
CA HIS A 366 44.03 36.83 -5.64
C HIS A 366 45.28 36.40 -6.41
N SER A 367 46.36 37.19 -6.26
CA SER A 367 47.65 36.85 -6.86
C SER A 367 48.26 35.62 -6.19
N CYS A 368 48.61 34.64 -7.02
CA CYS A 368 49.02 33.31 -6.62
C CYS A 368 50.18 32.87 -7.53
N TRP A 369 51.40 32.89 -6.99
CA TRP A 369 52.64 32.71 -7.76
C TRP A 369 52.77 33.66 -8.96
N LYS A 370 52.59 33.16 -10.20
CA LYS A 370 52.66 33.94 -11.45
C LYS A 370 51.30 34.12 -12.14
N VAL A 371 50.22 33.68 -11.48
CA VAL A 371 48.84 33.64 -12.01
C VAL A 371 47.87 34.20 -10.96
N ALA A 372 46.57 34.10 -11.22
CA ALA A 372 45.52 34.29 -10.22
C ALA A 372 45.07 32.92 -9.67
N CYS A 373 44.57 32.87 -8.43
CA CYS A 373 43.90 31.70 -7.83
C CYS A 373 42.59 32.17 -7.18
N ILE A 374 41.57 31.30 -7.07
CA ILE A 374 40.37 31.60 -6.27
C ILE A 374 40.72 31.50 -4.78
N CYS A 375 40.37 32.54 -4.03
CA CYS A 375 40.55 32.62 -2.57
C CYS A 375 39.25 32.84 -1.80
N GLY A 376 38.16 33.15 -2.49
CA GLY A 376 36.88 33.42 -1.83
C GLY A 376 35.71 33.02 -2.68
N VAL A 377 34.70 32.46 -2.04
CA VAL A 377 33.41 32.12 -2.65
C VAL A 377 32.30 32.66 -1.78
N VAL A 378 31.33 33.31 -2.39
CA VAL A 378 30.07 33.69 -1.75
C VAL A 378 28.94 33.04 -2.51
N ALA A 379 28.14 32.22 -1.83
CA ALA A 379 26.96 31.60 -2.40
C ALA A 379 25.72 32.11 -1.65
N ARG A 380 24.67 32.42 -2.41
CA ARG A 380 23.43 33.02 -1.90
C ARG A 380 22.20 32.41 -2.55
N GLU A 381 21.18 32.13 -1.75
CA GLU A 381 19.81 31.89 -2.20
C GLU A 381 18.82 32.68 -1.34
N GLY A 382 18.05 33.58 -1.95
CA GLY A 382 17.12 34.43 -1.24
C GLY A 382 17.82 35.32 -0.20
N ASN A 383 17.56 35.06 1.09
CA ASN A 383 18.16 35.78 2.22
C ASN A 383 19.33 35.01 2.84
N ASP A 384 19.57 33.76 2.43
CA ASP A 384 20.66 32.93 2.94
C ASP A 384 21.92 33.19 2.11
N ALA A 385 22.99 33.65 2.75
CA ALA A 385 24.26 34.00 2.13
C ALA A 385 25.42 33.48 2.99
N ILE A 386 26.33 32.73 2.35
CA ILE A 386 27.45 32.06 2.99
C ILE A 386 28.72 32.42 2.24
N GLN A 387 29.73 32.82 2.99
CA GLN A 387 31.06 33.13 2.49
C GLN A 387 32.06 32.11 2.99
N ILE A 388 32.89 31.57 2.09
CA ILE A 388 34.05 30.75 2.42
C ILE A 388 35.25 31.44 1.78
N SER A 389 36.09 32.07 2.60
CA SER A 389 37.18 32.93 2.13
C SER A 389 38.46 32.72 2.93
N ASN A 390 39.58 32.65 2.22
CA ASN A 390 40.93 32.74 2.77
C ASN A 390 41.70 33.96 2.20
N CYS A 391 41.03 34.85 1.44
CA CYS A 391 41.67 36.00 0.75
C CYS A 391 42.41 36.99 1.68
N GLU A 392 42.04 37.08 2.96
CA GLU A 392 42.58 38.06 3.90
C GLU A 392 43.82 37.56 4.68
N HIS A 393 44.18 36.28 4.55
CA HIS A 393 45.18 35.64 5.40
C HIS A 393 46.51 35.41 4.67
N LYS A 394 47.63 35.57 5.39
CA LYS A 394 48.97 35.30 4.85
C LYS A 394 49.16 33.79 4.64
N PHE A 395 49.70 33.42 3.49
CA PHE A 395 50.02 32.05 3.09
C PHE A 395 50.59 31.21 4.25
N GLY A 396 49.98 30.04 4.50
CA GLY A 396 50.49 29.04 5.44
C GLY A 396 49.94 29.09 6.88
N THR A 397 49.01 29.99 7.20
CA THR A 397 48.36 30.01 8.53
C THR A 397 46.84 30.14 8.43
N ASN A 398 46.13 29.04 8.74
CA ASN A 398 44.73 28.91 9.19
C ASN A 398 43.74 28.21 8.26
N LYS A 399 42.81 27.54 8.96
CA LYS A 399 41.68 26.71 8.56
C LYS A 399 40.65 27.56 7.80
N LEU A 400 40.14 27.07 6.66
CA LEU A 400 38.95 27.65 6.03
C LEU A 400 37.79 27.65 7.04
N GLU A 401 37.12 28.79 7.18
CA GLU A 401 35.90 28.89 7.98
C GLU A 401 34.75 29.40 7.10
N ALA A 402 33.58 28.82 7.29
CA ALA A 402 32.35 29.29 6.66
C ALA A 402 31.77 30.43 7.51
N GLN A 403 31.65 31.60 6.91
CA GLN A 403 31.05 32.79 7.51
C GLN A 403 29.62 32.97 6.98
N ILE A 404 28.67 33.05 7.91
CA ILE A 404 27.27 33.33 7.59
C ILE A 404 27.10 34.84 7.45
N LEU A 405 26.61 35.30 6.30
CA LEU A 405 26.41 36.72 5.99
C LEU A 405 24.95 37.18 6.18
N SER A 406 24.02 36.26 6.40
CA SER A 406 22.58 36.54 6.55
C SER A 406 22.20 37.22 7.87
N PRO A 407 21.25 38.18 7.85
CA PRO A 407 20.71 38.78 9.07
C PRO A 407 19.68 37.85 9.72
N GLN A 408 20.01 37.37 10.94
CA GLN A 408 19.28 36.33 11.68
C GLN A 408 19.40 34.96 11.01
N HIS A 409 19.38 33.90 11.82
CA HIS A 409 19.72 32.51 11.47
C HIS A 409 19.19 32.03 10.10
N PHE A 410 19.90 31.08 9.48
CA PHE A 410 19.51 30.42 8.22
C PHE A 410 18.02 30.11 8.17
N SER A 411 17.41 30.14 6.97
CA SER A 411 16.18 29.37 6.79
C SER A 411 16.43 27.92 7.23
N ASN A 412 15.44 27.27 7.86
CA ASN A 412 15.61 25.96 8.54
C ASN A 412 16.17 24.81 7.65
N LEU A 413 16.35 25.03 6.35
CA LEU A 413 16.77 24.02 5.36
C LEU A 413 18.14 24.31 4.71
N THR A 414 18.73 25.50 4.87
CA THR A 414 20.09 25.75 4.37
C THR A 414 21.09 25.08 5.29
N THR A 415 21.95 24.22 4.74
CA THR A 415 22.98 23.49 5.50
C THR A 415 24.35 23.66 4.87
N VAL A 416 25.38 23.69 5.71
CA VAL A 416 26.78 23.68 5.29
C VAL A 416 27.42 22.44 5.87
N HIS A 417 27.78 21.51 5.00
CA HIS A 417 28.59 20.36 5.35
C HIS A 417 30.06 20.69 5.11
N TRP A 418 30.94 20.29 6.02
CA TRP A 418 32.38 20.47 5.82
C TRP A 418 33.16 19.26 6.28
N THR A 419 34.25 19.01 5.58
CA THR A 419 35.30 18.05 5.93
C THR A 419 36.61 18.81 6.18
N ALA A 420 37.75 18.12 6.19
CA ALA A 420 39.05 18.77 6.32
C ALA A 420 39.40 19.67 5.12
N THR A 421 38.90 19.33 3.91
CA THR A 421 39.32 19.97 2.66
C THR A 421 38.17 20.45 1.78
N THR A 422 36.93 20.09 2.10
CA THR A 422 35.75 20.33 1.26
C THR A 422 34.63 20.94 2.07
N PHE A 423 33.98 21.94 1.52
CA PHE A 423 32.73 22.54 1.97
C PHE A 423 31.66 22.29 0.92
N VAL A 424 30.47 21.93 1.36
CA VAL A 424 29.29 21.81 0.50
C VAL A 424 28.18 22.63 1.13
N ILE A 425 27.68 23.60 0.37
CA ILE A 425 26.56 24.46 0.78
C ILE A 425 25.32 23.95 0.07
N TYR A 426 24.33 23.45 0.83
CA TYR A 426 23.04 23.03 0.32
C TYR A 426 21.99 24.12 0.57
N PHE A 427 21.23 24.49 -0.46
CA PHE A 427 20.17 25.48 -0.38
C PHE A 427 18.77 24.83 -0.41
N PRO A 428 17.71 25.51 0.10
CA PRO A 428 16.36 24.96 0.18
C PRO A 428 15.74 24.58 -1.17
N SER A 429 16.18 25.21 -2.27
CA SER A 429 15.75 24.83 -3.62
C SER A 429 16.28 23.48 -4.11
N GLY A 430 17.31 22.94 -3.45
CA GLY A 430 18.10 21.79 -3.88
C GLY A 430 19.36 22.16 -4.66
N ARG A 431 19.62 23.43 -4.96
CA ARG A 431 20.94 23.83 -5.48
C ARG A 431 22.01 23.61 -4.43
N PHE A 432 23.22 23.27 -4.88
CA PHE A 432 24.36 23.22 -3.98
C PHE A 432 25.65 23.69 -4.65
N VAL A 433 26.59 24.10 -3.82
CA VAL A 433 27.90 24.61 -4.23
C VAL A 433 28.97 23.85 -3.46
N GLU A 434 29.86 23.18 -4.18
CA GLU A 434 31.03 22.52 -3.62
C GLU A 434 32.25 23.43 -3.72
N ILE A 435 32.98 23.55 -2.61
CA ILE A 435 34.20 24.36 -2.52
C ILE A 435 35.25 23.50 -1.85
N PHE A 436 36.34 23.19 -2.56
CA PHE A 436 37.37 22.31 -2.02
C PHE A 436 38.78 22.74 -2.36
N GLY A 437 39.67 22.55 -1.40
CA GLY A 437 41.09 22.83 -1.53
C GLY A 437 41.87 21.70 -2.19
N THR A 438 42.96 22.05 -2.85
CA THR A 438 44.01 21.10 -3.25
C THR A 438 45.26 21.31 -2.37
N GLY A 439 45.83 20.21 -1.86
CA GLY A 439 47.02 20.21 -1.00
C GLY A 439 46.77 20.44 0.49
N ASP A 440 47.80 20.19 1.32
CA ASP A 440 47.77 20.14 2.80
C ASP A 440 47.40 21.48 3.49
N ARG A 441 47.19 22.56 2.74
CA ARG A 441 47.05 23.92 3.26
C ARG A 441 45.86 24.71 2.73
N VAL A 442 45.05 24.12 1.85
CA VAL A 442 43.91 24.79 1.19
C VAL A 442 44.24 26.22 0.73
N GLU A 443 45.37 26.37 0.04
CA GLU A 443 45.87 27.67 -0.43
C GLU A 443 45.09 28.16 -1.65
N VAL A 444 44.48 27.23 -2.39
CA VAL A 444 43.68 27.50 -3.59
C VAL A 444 42.35 26.78 -3.47
N GLN A 445 41.26 27.48 -3.80
CA GLN A 445 39.91 26.93 -3.80
C GLN A 445 39.52 26.52 -5.22
N ASN A 446 38.89 25.35 -5.34
CA ASN A 446 38.14 24.94 -6.51
C ASN A 446 36.66 25.10 -6.20
N VAL A 447 35.86 25.44 -7.20
CA VAL A 447 34.42 25.68 -7.04
C VAL A 447 33.65 24.89 -8.06
N LYS A 448 32.61 24.20 -7.60
CA LYS A 448 31.61 23.58 -8.46
C LYS A 448 30.22 24.07 -8.09
N VAL A 449 29.48 24.52 -9.09
CA VAL A 449 28.10 24.99 -8.93
C VAL A 449 27.18 24.00 -9.61
N HIS A 450 26.22 23.47 -8.85
CA HIS A 450 25.26 22.49 -9.32
C HIS A 450 23.89 23.15 -9.52
N PRO A 451 23.42 23.33 -10.76
CA PRO A 451 22.13 23.95 -11.05
C PRO A 451 21.01 22.91 -10.93
N LEU A 452 19.76 23.39 -10.86
CA LEU A 452 18.59 22.55 -11.07
C LEU A 452 18.33 22.37 -12.57
N PRO A 453 17.70 21.27 -13.02
CA PRO A 453 17.24 21.13 -14.41
C PRO A 453 16.34 22.31 -14.84
N ASP A 454 15.50 22.78 -13.91
CA ASP A 454 14.60 23.94 -14.07
C ASP A 454 15.33 25.28 -14.22
N ASP A 455 16.65 25.32 -14.02
CA ASP A 455 17.46 26.50 -14.28
C ASP A 455 17.87 26.63 -15.75
N SER A 456 17.48 25.65 -16.59
CA SER A 456 17.78 25.71 -18.01
C SER A 456 17.23 27.00 -18.62
N LYS A 457 18.09 27.74 -19.33
CA LYS A 457 17.82 29.04 -19.95
C LYS A 457 17.52 30.17 -18.96
N SER A 458 17.73 29.96 -17.67
CA SER A 458 17.53 30.98 -16.63
C SER A 458 18.79 31.21 -15.79
N MET A 459 19.97 31.03 -16.38
CA MET A 459 21.27 31.28 -15.74
C MET A 459 22.07 32.26 -16.58
N GLU A 460 22.93 33.03 -15.93
CA GLU A 460 23.94 33.86 -16.59
C GLU A 460 25.17 34.01 -15.69
N GLY A 461 26.30 34.47 -16.24
CA GLY A 461 27.58 34.58 -15.54
C GLY A 461 28.72 33.88 -16.28
N LEU A 462 29.86 33.72 -15.60
CA LEU A 462 31.00 32.96 -16.12
C LEU A 462 30.66 31.51 -16.49
N CYS A 463 29.65 30.92 -15.84
CA CYS A 463 29.18 29.57 -16.11
C CYS A 463 28.34 29.39 -17.39
N GLY A 464 28.11 30.47 -18.14
CA GLY A 464 27.28 30.47 -19.34
C GLY A 464 25.77 30.51 -19.02
N SER A 465 24.96 30.20 -20.03
CA SER A 465 23.50 30.42 -19.97
C SER A 465 22.65 29.16 -19.74
N PHE A 466 23.30 28.00 -19.63
CA PHE A 466 22.69 26.69 -19.37
C PHE A 466 21.49 26.39 -20.30
N ASN A 467 21.71 26.51 -21.59
CA ASN A 467 20.65 26.50 -22.61
C ASN A 467 20.86 25.44 -23.71
N ASP A 468 21.89 24.57 -23.55
CA ASP A 468 22.36 23.58 -24.51
C ASP A 468 22.79 24.15 -25.88
N ARG A 469 23.04 25.46 -25.97
CA ARG A 469 23.53 26.11 -27.19
C ARG A 469 25.04 26.35 -27.08
N PRO A 470 25.73 26.54 -28.23
CA PRO A 470 27.17 26.78 -28.23
C PRO A 470 27.57 28.22 -27.85
N ASP A 471 26.63 29.06 -27.40
CA ASP A 471 26.85 30.45 -27.00
C ASP A 471 27.31 30.54 -25.54
N GLU A 472 28.45 29.92 -25.24
CA GLU A 472 28.95 29.74 -23.88
C GLU A 472 29.40 31.05 -23.22
N LEU A 473 30.00 31.96 -23.99
CA LEU A 473 30.61 33.20 -23.49
C LEU A 473 29.71 34.41 -23.79
N VAL A 474 28.58 34.52 -23.11
CA VAL A 474 27.67 35.69 -23.20
C VAL A 474 28.04 36.71 -22.11
N ASP A 475 28.44 37.91 -22.50
CA ASP A 475 28.75 38.97 -21.52
C ASP A 475 27.50 39.55 -20.85
N SER A 476 27.69 40.36 -19.81
CA SER A 476 26.58 40.98 -19.05
C SER A 476 25.71 41.95 -19.87
N ASN A 477 26.14 42.35 -21.07
CA ASN A 477 25.33 43.14 -22.01
C ASN A 477 24.58 42.27 -23.04
N GLY A 478 24.72 40.95 -22.98
CA GLY A 478 24.10 40.00 -23.92
C GLY A 478 24.90 39.77 -25.21
N THR A 479 26.15 40.23 -25.29
CA THR A 479 27.00 40.00 -26.47
C THR A 479 27.65 38.62 -26.39
N VAL A 480 27.52 37.84 -27.46
CA VAL A 480 28.14 36.52 -27.56
C VAL A 480 29.58 36.66 -28.06
N HIS A 481 30.54 36.24 -27.24
CA HIS A 481 31.96 36.17 -27.60
C HIS A 481 32.29 34.80 -28.18
N LYS A 482 33.24 34.75 -29.11
CA LYS A 482 33.78 33.46 -29.57
C LYS A 482 34.55 32.81 -28.41
N PHE A 483 34.42 31.50 -28.28
CA PHE A 483 35.19 30.75 -27.29
C PHE A 483 36.70 31.02 -27.47
N ASN A 484 37.36 31.41 -26.39
CA ASN A 484 38.78 31.69 -26.33
C ASN A 484 39.30 31.25 -24.97
N LYS A 485 40.57 30.80 -24.91
CA LYS A 485 41.23 30.35 -23.69
C LYS A 485 41.35 31.46 -22.65
N THR A 486 41.56 32.71 -23.07
CA THR A 486 41.64 33.88 -22.19
C THR A 486 40.67 34.97 -22.66
N PRO A 487 39.37 34.87 -22.30
CA PRO A 487 38.33 35.75 -22.82
C PRO A 487 38.15 37.00 -21.92
N ASP A 488 39.18 37.84 -21.81
CA ASP A 488 39.24 38.96 -20.84
C ASP A 488 38.01 39.88 -20.88
N LYS A 489 37.52 40.25 -22.07
CA LYS A 489 36.33 41.12 -22.19
C LYS A 489 35.05 40.50 -21.65
N PHE A 490 34.90 39.19 -21.79
CA PHE A 490 33.77 38.46 -21.22
C PHE A 490 33.91 38.38 -19.69
N ILE A 491 35.11 38.08 -19.21
CA ILE A 491 35.42 38.00 -17.78
C ILE A 491 35.19 39.35 -17.09
N GLU A 492 35.72 40.44 -17.63
CA GLU A 492 35.58 41.80 -17.08
C GLU A 492 34.14 42.32 -17.07
N SER A 493 33.24 41.69 -17.82
CA SER A 493 31.83 42.07 -17.85
C SER A 493 31.02 41.51 -16.66
N TRP A 494 31.54 40.47 -15.99
CA TRP A 494 30.88 39.69 -14.94
C TRP A 494 31.53 39.90 -13.59
#